data_AF-A0A2D9SME5-F1
#
_entry.id   AF-A0A2D9SME5-F1
#
_cell.length_a   1.000
_cell.length_b   1.000
_cell.length_c   1.000
_cell.angle_alpha   90.00
_cell.angle_beta   90.00
_cell.angle_gamma   90.00
#
_symmetry.space_group_name_H-M   'P 1'
#
loop_
_entity.id
_entity.type
_entity.pdbx_description
1 polymer ?
#
loop_
_entity_poly.entity_id
_entity_poly.type
_entity_poly.pdbx_seq_one_letter_code
_entity_poly.pdbx_strand_id
1 'polypeptide(L)' 'MALRNMNVDLDSPHIKSYATEANLMKRIEEDKAMYPEYDDRFMVVRTPKGRWTAIVVLDKSKGGYVGRYAFLKV' A
#
# COMPACT_ATOMS: atom_id res chain seq x y z
N MET A 1 5.26 -11.77 15.38
CA MET A 1 4.41 -12.55 14.48
C MET A 1 5.20 -12.84 13.22
N ALA A 2 5.50 -14.12 12.95
CA ALA A 2 6.16 -14.50 11.71
C ALA A 2 5.19 -14.24 10.54
N LEU A 3 5.67 -13.59 9.49
CA LEU A 3 5.00 -13.44 8.19
C LEU A 3 4.83 -14.84 7.56
N ARG A 4 3.86 -15.62 8.07
CA ARG A 4 3.50 -16.92 7.51
C ARG A 4 2.75 -16.67 6.21
N ASN A 5 3.45 -16.85 5.09
CA ASN A 5 2.95 -17.00 3.72
C ASN A 5 1.60 -16.32 3.45
N MET A 6 1.64 -15.00 3.27
CA MET A 6 0.59 -14.30 2.56
C MET A 6 0.70 -14.67 1.08
N ASN A 7 -0.14 -15.62 0.62
CA ASN A 7 -0.39 -15.83 -0.81
C ASN A 7 -1.21 -14.66 -1.33
N VAL A 8 -0.55 -13.52 -1.49
CA VAL A 8 -1.18 -12.33 -2.05
C VAL A 8 -0.85 -12.27 -3.53
N ASP A 9 -1.89 -12.22 -4.35
CA ASP A 9 -1.77 -11.88 -5.76
C ASP A 9 -1.50 -10.38 -5.90
N LEU A 10 -0.21 -10.01 -5.97
CA LEU A 10 0.23 -8.63 -6.19
C LEU A 10 -0.12 -8.08 -7.57
N ASP A 11 -0.52 -8.94 -8.51
CA ASP A 11 -0.98 -8.56 -9.84
C ASP A 11 -2.52 -8.50 -9.95
N SER A 12 -3.22 -8.59 -8.82
CA SER A 12 -4.67 -8.44 -8.75
C SER A 12 -5.12 -7.12 -9.38
N PRO A 13 -6.20 -7.09 -10.18
CA PRO A 13 -6.72 -5.86 -10.78
C PRO A 13 -7.20 -4.83 -9.75
N HIS A 14 -7.38 -5.25 -8.49
CA HIS A 14 -7.77 -4.39 -7.38
C HIS A 14 -6.59 -3.70 -6.69
N ILE A 15 -5.34 -4.09 -7.00
CA ILE A 15 -4.13 -3.49 -6.45
C ILE A 15 -3.52 -2.54 -7.48
N LYS A 16 -3.38 -1.27 -7.13
CA LYS A 16 -2.68 -0.32 -8.00
C LYS A 16 -1.19 -0.62 -8.04
N SER A 17 -0.64 -0.67 -9.25
CA SER A 17 0.79 -0.80 -9.52
C SER A 17 1.27 0.21 -10.56
N TYR A 18 2.52 0.63 -10.44
CA TYR A 18 3.13 1.73 -11.17
C TYR A 18 4.35 1.25 -11.97
N ALA A 19 4.67 1.96 -13.05
CA ALA A 19 5.82 1.62 -13.89
C ALA A 19 7.17 1.89 -13.20
N THR A 20 7.23 2.90 -12.33
CA THR A 20 8.44 3.33 -11.62
C THR A 20 8.16 3.49 -10.12
N GLU A 21 9.19 3.33 -9.31
CA GLU A 21 9.13 3.57 -7.86
C GLU A 21 8.76 5.02 -7.55
N ALA A 22 9.30 5.98 -8.29
CA ALA A 22 8.99 7.40 -8.12
C ALA A 22 7.50 7.71 -8.28
N ASN A 23 6.83 7.08 -9.26
CA ASN A 23 5.39 7.28 -9.47
C ASN A 23 4.56 6.68 -8.33
N LEU A 24 5.00 5.55 -7.78
CA LEU A 24 4.38 4.96 -6.59
C LEU A 24 4.54 5.88 -5.38
N MET A 25 5.77 6.34 -5.11
CA MET A 25 6.07 7.20 -3.96
C MET A 25 5.28 8.50 -4.02
N LYS A 26 5.21 9.15 -5.19
CA LYS A 26 4.36 10.32 -5.40
C LYS A 26 2.91 10.06 -5.01
N ARG A 27 2.35 8.90 -5.39
CA ARG A 27 0.98 8.55 -5.01
C ARG A 27 0.83 8.36 -3.50
N ILE A 28 1.77 7.66 -2.87
CA ILE A 28 1.75 7.43 -1.42
C ILE A 28 1.79 8.77 -0.67
N GLU A 29 2.60 9.71 -1.12
CA GLU A 29 2.68 11.06 -0.54
C GLU A 29 1.38 11.84 -0.71
N GLU A 30 0.76 11.79 -1.91
CA GLU A 30 -0.56 12.39 -2.15
C GLU A 30 -1.63 11.81 -1.22
N ASP A 31 -1.68 10.48 -1.06
CA ASP A 31 -2.65 9.82 -0.18
C ASP A 31 -2.37 10.11 1.30
N LYS A 32 -1.10 10.15 1.72
CA LYS A 32 -0.70 10.55 3.09
C LYS A 32 -1.11 11.98 3.41
N ALA A 33 -0.97 12.89 2.44
CA ALA A 33 -1.34 14.29 2.62
C ALA A 33 -2.86 14.48 2.83
N MET A 34 -3.69 13.55 2.37
CA MET A 34 -5.14 13.56 2.61
C MET A 34 -5.51 13.08 4.02
N TYR A 35 -4.64 12.29 4.66
CA TYR A 35 -4.88 11.66 5.97
C TYR A 35 -3.68 11.83 6.92
N PRO A 36 -3.21 13.07 7.18
CA PRO A 36 -2.00 13.33 7.95
C PRO A 36 -2.09 12.92 9.43
N GLU A 37 -3.30 12.71 9.95
CA GLU A 37 -3.56 12.31 11.33
C GLU A 37 -3.33 10.81 11.61
N TYR A 38 -3.08 10.00 10.57
CA TYR A 38 -2.83 8.56 10.66
C TYR A 38 -1.36 8.24 10.44
N ASP A 39 -0.77 7.42 11.31
CA ASP A 39 0.61 6.94 11.14
C ASP A 39 0.64 5.61 10.36
N ASP A 40 0.15 5.63 9.13
CA ASP A 40 0.16 4.44 8.27
C ASP A 40 1.59 4.11 7.82
N ARG A 41 1.93 2.82 7.85
CA ARG A 41 3.24 2.32 7.43
C ARG A 41 3.15 1.68 6.05
N PHE A 42 4.19 1.84 5.26
CA PHE A 42 4.25 1.38 3.89
C PHE A 42 5.50 0.53 3.68
N MET A 43 5.33 -0.57 2.96
CA MET A 43 6.43 -1.37 2.44
C MET A 43 6.32 -1.37 0.92
N VAL A 44 7.26 -0.71 0.25
CA VAL A 44 7.33 -0.69 -1.21
C VAL A 44 7.83 -2.04 -1.70
N VAL A 45 7.13 -2.61 -2.67
CA VAL A 45 7.42 -3.93 -3.23
C VAL A 45 7.35 -3.93 -4.75
N ARG A 46 8.13 -4.81 -5.37
CA ARG A 46 8.11 -5.03 -6.82
C ARG A 46 7.26 -6.26 -7.14
N THR A 47 6.31 -6.13 -8.05
CA THR A 47 5.46 -7.24 -8.50
C THR A 47 6.25 -8.19 -9.42
N PRO A 48 5.81 -9.45 -9.61
CA PRO A 48 6.47 -10.38 -10.53
C PRO A 48 6.59 -9.86 -11.97
N LYS A 49 5.65 -9.02 -12.41
CA LYS A 49 5.67 -8.34 -13.73
C LYS A 49 6.59 -7.11 -13.77
N GLY A 50 7.39 -6.88 -12.72
CA GLY A 50 8.37 -5.80 -12.65
C GLY A 50 7.81 -4.42 -12.33
N ARG A 51 6.51 -4.31 -12.01
CA ARG A 51 5.85 -3.05 -11.60
C ARG A 51 6.05 -2.78 -10.11
N TRP A 52 5.77 -1.57 -9.67
CA TRP A 52 5.93 -1.12 -8.29
C TRP A 52 4.58 -0.97 -7.59
N THR A 53 4.44 -1.49 -6.38
CA THR A 53 3.26 -1.30 -5.53
C THR A 53 3.68 -1.22 -4.06
N ALA A 54 2.73 -1.04 -3.15
CA ALA A 54 2.99 -0.97 -1.72
C ALA A 54 2.08 -1.93 -0.94
N ILE A 55 2.60 -2.40 0.19
CA ILE A 55 1.83 -3.03 1.25
C ILE A 55 1.67 -2.00 2.35
N VAL A 56 0.43 -1.75 2.75
CA VAL A 56 0.05 -0.73 3.71
C VAL A 56 -0.40 -1.40 5.00
N VAL A 57 0.21 -0.98 6.10
CA VAL A 57 -0.24 -1.29 7.46
C VAL A 57 -0.96 -0.05 7.98
N LEU A 58 -2.26 -0.17 8.16
CA LEU A 58 -3.10 0.96 8.57
C LEU A 58 -2.98 1.22 10.06
N ASP A 59 -2.87 2.50 10.42
CA ASP A 59 -3.09 2.95 11.80
C ASP A 59 -4.59 2.78 12.15
N LYS A 60 -4.84 2.04 13.23
CA LYS A 60 -6.18 1.73 13.74
C LYS A 60 -6.59 2.65 14.89
N SER A 61 -5.71 3.55 15.34
CA SER A 61 -5.91 4.38 16.54
C SER A 61 -7.04 5.42 16.41
N LYS A 62 -7.35 5.86 15.18
CA LYS A 62 -8.25 6.99 14.91
C LYS A 62 -9.65 6.60 14.42
N GLY A 63 -9.96 5.30 14.27
CA GLY A 63 -11.20 4.82 13.62
C GLY A 63 -11.21 5.11 12.10
N GLY A 64 -12.10 4.50 11.30
CA GLY A 64 -12.23 4.83 9.87
C GLY A 64 -11.20 4.20 8.90
N TYR A 65 -11.05 2.88 8.90
CA TYR A 65 -10.00 2.17 8.12
C TYR A 65 -10.42 1.74 6.71
N VAL A 66 -11.68 1.89 6.31
CA VAL A 66 -12.17 1.37 5.02
C VAL A 66 -11.86 2.37 3.90
N GLY A 67 -11.14 1.91 2.87
CA GLY A 67 -11.03 2.62 1.59
C GLY A 67 -9.88 3.62 1.40
N ARG A 68 -9.05 3.92 2.42
CA ARG A 68 -8.03 5.01 2.32
C ARG A 68 -6.96 4.84 1.23
N TYR A 69 -6.59 3.60 0.91
CA TYR A 69 -5.58 3.30 -0.12
C TYR A 69 -6.08 2.25 -1.12
N ALA A 70 -5.57 2.33 -2.35
CA ALA A 70 -5.78 1.33 -3.42
C ALA A 70 -4.64 0.29 -3.51
N PHE A 71 -3.86 0.17 -2.44
CA PHE A 71 -2.74 -0.74 -2.28
C PHE A 71 -3.14 -2.00 -1.50
N LEU A 72 -2.25 -2.98 -1.43
CA LEU A 72 -2.46 -4.14 -0.56
C LEU A 72 -2.51 -3.68 0.91
N LYS A 73 -3.54 -4.10 1.65
CA LYS A 73 -3.69 -3.82 3.08
C LYS A 73 -3.52 -5.11 3.87
N VAL A 74 -2.80 -5.05 4.99
CA VAL A 74 -2.55 -6.20 5.88
C VAL A 74 -2.93 -5.88 7.32
#